data_AF-A0A352W9Q3-F1
#
_entry.id   AF-A0A352W9Q3-F1
#
_cell.length_a   1.000
_cell.length_b   1.000
_cell.length_c   1.000
_cell.angle_alpha   90.00
_cell.angle_beta   90.00
_cell.angle_gamma   90.00
#
_symmetry.space_group_name_H-M   'P 1'
#
loop_
_entity.id
_entity.type
_entity.pdbx_description
1 polymer ?
#
loop_
_entity_poly.entity_id
_entity_poly.type
_entity_poly.pdbx_seq_one_letter_code
_entity_poly.pdbx_strand_id
1 'polypeptide(L)'
;PLPGLHTDVFTAVAEIVEVREKPSLPIGRIAQDVFGNVPVFEDRGIHQRAILALGRQDVIFDGLQPLDAGVEILGGSSDHLLVEISGRKAAVGEELRFRPDYGAVLTLNTSPYVQKVYFS
;
A
#
# COMPACT_ATOMS: atom_id res chain seq x y z
N PRO A 1 -19.90 2.02 17.62
CA PRO A 1 -20.18 0.83 16.77
C PRO A 1 -21.68 0.51 16.76
N LEU A 2 -22.28 0.34 15.58
CA LEU A 2 -23.69 -0.07 15.46
C LEU A 2 -23.79 -1.59 15.68
N PRO A 3 -24.68 -2.07 16.56
CA PRO A 3 -24.88 -3.51 16.77
C PRO A 3 -25.24 -4.22 15.46
N GLY A 4 -24.51 -5.29 15.14
CA GLY A 4 -24.73 -6.08 13.92
C GLY A 4 -24.05 -5.55 12.65
N LEU A 5 -23.33 -4.42 12.71
CA LEU A 5 -22.57 -3.92 11.56
C LEU A 5 -21.22 -4.63 11.46
N HIS A 6 -21.05 -5.43 10.42
CA HIS A 6 -19.77 -6.02 10.03
C HIS A 6 -18.95 -4.99 9.22
N THR A 7 -17.74 -4.67 9.68
CA THR A 7 -16.86 -3.66 9.04
C THR A 7 -15.72 -4.29 8.23
N ASP A 8 -15.76 -5.61 8.07
CA ASP A 8 -14.76 -6.44 7.39
C ASP A 8 -15.32 -7.16 6.15
N VAL A 9 -16.47 -6.70 5.66
CA VAL A 9 -17.17 -7.30 4.50
C VAL A 9 -16.54 -6.97 3.15
N PHE A 10 -15.67 -5.96 3.08
CA PHE A 10 -14.93 -5.58 1.87
C PHE A 10 -13.43 -5.83 2.06
N THR A 11 -12.81 -6.42 1.06
CA THR A 11 -11.36 -6.54 0.95
C THR A 11 -10.94 -6.08 -0.44
N ALA A 12 -10.01 -5.12 -0.50
CA ALA A 12 -9.34 -4.74 -1.73
C ALA A 12 -8.10 -5.62 -1.90
N VAL A 13 -7.88 -6.11 -3.11
CA VAL A 13 -6.76 -6.99 -3.46
C VAL A 13 -6.04 -6.37 -4.64
N ALA A 14 -4.71 -6.27 -4.55
CA ALA A 14 -3.88 -5.73 -5.63
C ALA A 14 -2.61 -6.58 -5.83
N GLU A 15 -2.24 -6.81 -7.08
CA GLU A 15 -1.07 -7.59 -7.47
C GLU A 15 0.21 -6.76 -7.46
N ILE A 16 1.31 -7.33 -6.98
CA ILE A 16 2.67 -6.80 -7.10
C ILE A 16 3.14 -6.92 -8.56
N VAL A 17 3.35 -5.78 -9.22
CA VAL A 17 3.90 -5.72 -10.59
C VAL A 17 5.41 -5.49 -10.63
N GLU A 18 5.99 -4.91 -9.58
CA GLU A 18 7.44 -4.78 -9.42
C GLU A 18 7.83 -4.92 -7.95
N VAL A 19 8.98 -5.55 -7.66
CA VAL A 19 9.59 -5.58 -6.31
C VAL A 19 11.10 -5.37 -6.38
N ARG A 20 11.64 -4.56 -5.46
CA ARG A 20 13.07 -4.25 -5.34
C ARG A 20 13.52 -4.23 -3.89
N GLU A 21 14.67 -4.80 -3.60
CA GLU A 21 15.32 -4.64 -2.29
C GLU A 21 15.96 -3.25 -2.16
N LYS A 22 15.76 -2.60 -1.02
CA LYS A 22 16.41 -1.34 -0.66
C LYS A 22 16.86 -1.37 0.81
N PRO A 23 18.02 -0.80 1.14
CA PRO A 23 18.35 -0.53 2.52
C PRO A 23 17.41 0.54 3.08
N SER A 24 17.06 0.42 4.37
CA SER A 24 16.29 1.43 5.11
C SER A 24 17.01 2.77 5.20
N LEU A 25 18.35 2.74 5.19
CA LEU A 25 19.17 3.94 5.16
C LEU A 25 19.50 4.37 3.72
N PRO A 26 19.45 5.68 3.41
CA PRO A 26 19.88 6.17 2.12
C PRO A 26 21.36 5.85 1.88
N ILE A 27 21.66 5.33 0.68
CA ILE A 27 23.03 5.11 0.23
C ILE A 27 23.59 6.44 -0.27
N GLY A 28 24.20 7.24 0.61
CA GLY A 28 24.77 8.55 0.26
C GLY A 28 24.83 9.53 1.44
N ARG A 29 25.33 10.76 1.21
CA ARG A 29 25.27 11.83 2.23
C ARG A 29 23.82 12.29 2.39
N ILE A 30 23.30 12.26 3.62
CA ILE A 30 22.01 12.88 3.96
C ILE A 30 22.16 14.39 3.75
N ALA A 31 21.55 14.92 2.70
CA ALA A 31 21.40 16.35 2.49
C ALA A 31 20.21 16.85 3.32
N GLN A 32 20.27 18.12 3.73
CA GLN A 32 19.12 18.81 4.32
C GLN A 32 17.91 18.66 3.40
N ASP A 33 16.73 18.39 3.98
CA ASP A 33 15.49 18.48 3.22
C ASP A 33 15.25 19.94 2.76
N VAL A 34 14.22 20.13 1.93
CA VAL A 34 13.82 21.46 1.41
C VAL A 34 13.43 22.48 2.48
N PHE A 35 13.30 22.05 3.74
CA PHE A 35 12.94 22.86 4.89
C PHE A 35 14.09 23.04 5.90
N GLY A 36 15.28 22.53 5.58
CA GLY A 36 16.46 22.67 6.44
C GLY A 36 16.52 21.66 7.60
N ASN A 37 15.74 20.58 7.59
CA ASN A 37 15.87 19.50 8.56
C ASN A 37 16.87 18.45 8.07
N VAL A 38 17.60 17.83 9.01
CA VAL A 38 18.33 16.59 8.73
C VAL A 38 17.36 15.44 9.04
N PRO A 39 16.85 14.72 8.03
CA PRO A 39 15.98 13.59 8.29
C PRO A 39 16.73 12.50 9.07
N VAL A 40 16.18 12.09 10.21
CA VAL A 40 16.67 10.96 10.98
C VAL A 40 15.99 9.71 10.44
N PHE A 41 16.79 8.81 9.86
CA PHE A 41 16.32 7.50 9.41
C PHE A 41 16.71 6.46 10.45
N GLU A 42 15.75 5.69 10.93
CA GLU A 42 16.04 4.49 11.71
C GLU A 42 16.53 3.38 10.76
N ASP A 43 17.64 2.73 11.11
CA ASP A 43 18.07 1.55 10.40
C ASP A 43 17.18 0.37 10.77
N ARG A 44 16.36 -0.07 9.83
CA ARG A 44 15.43 -1.18 9.96
C ARG A 44 15.88 -2.40 9.14
N GLY A 45 17.02 -2.32 8.47
CA GLY A 45 17.64 -3.39 7.68
C GLY A 45 17.30 -3.30 6.18
N ILE A 46 17.19 -4.46 5.53
CA ILE A 46 16.80 -4.55 4.12
C ILE A 46 15.29 -4.69 4.04
N HIS A 47 14.65 -3.76 3.33
CA HIS A 47 13.22 -3.76 3.07
C HIS A 47 12.97 -3.96 1.58
N GLN A 48 11.82 -4.49 1.23
CA GLN A 48 11.39 -4.55 -0.16
C GLN A 48 10.42 -3.41 -0.44
N ARG A 49 10.66 -2.69 -1.54
CA ARG A 49 9.66 -1.80 -2.12
C ARG A 49 8.95 -2.53 -3.23
N ALA A 50 7.63 -2.54 -3.16
CA ALA A 50 6.79 -3.12 -4.19
C ALA A 50 5.89 -2.05 -4.82
N ILE A 51 5.60 -2.24 -6.10
CA ILE A 51 4.65 -1.45 -6.87
C ILE A 51 3.44 -2.35 -7.13
N LEU A 52 2.23 -1.85 -6.84
CA LEU A 52 0.99 -2.59 -7.05
C LEU A 52 0.21 -2.01 -8.25
N ALA A 53 -0.51 -2.89 -8.97
CA ALA A 53 -1.46 -2.51 -10.03
C ALA A 53 -2.78 -1.94 -9.47
N LEU A 54 -2.66 -0.86 -8.70
CA LEU A 54 -3.77 -0.12 -8.11
C LEU A 54 -3.29 1.31 -7.88
N GLY A 55 -4.03 2.35 -8.28
CA GLY A 55 -3.59 3.74 -8.12
C GLY A 55 -4.70 4.72 -7.74
N ARG A 56 -4.40 6.02 -7.74
CA ARG A 56 -5.40 7.08 -7.42
C ARG A 56 -6.60 7.11 -8.36
N GLN A 57 -6.47 6.58 -9.58
CA GLN A 57 -7.60 6.45 -10.50
C GLN A 57 -8.62 5.42 -10.03
N ASP A 58 -8.18 4.47 -9.20
CA ASP A 58 -9.01 3.36 -8.71
C ASP A 58 -9.53 3.61 -7.30
N VAL A 59 -8.71 4.23 -6.46
CA VAL A 59 -8.98 4.31 -5.01
C VAL A 59 -8.35 5.53 -4.35
N ILE A 60 -9.05 6.07 -3.35
CA ILE A 60 -8.44 6.97 -2.35
C ILE A 60 -7.62 6.11 -1.40
N PHE A 61 -6.33 5.95 -1.70
CA PHE A 61 -5.48 5.00 -0.99
C PHE A 61 -5.21 5.35 0.48
N ASP A 62 -5.43 6.59 0.90
CA ASP A 62 -5.35 6.98 2.31
C ASP A 62 -6.41 6.24 3.17
N GLY A 63 -7.48 5.76 2.52
CA GLY A 63 -8.50 4.91 3.14
C GLY A 63 -8.19 3.42 3.09
N LEU A 64 -6.99 2.99 2.69
CA LEU A 64 -6.59 1.59 2.67
C LEU A 64 -5.75 1.22 3.89
N GLN A 65 -6.21 0.23 4.65
CA GLN A 65 -5.45 -0.37 5.73
C GLN A 65 -4.86 -1.70 5.27
N PRO A 66 -3.52 -1.87 5.22
CA PRO A 66 -2.91 -3.17 4.92
C PRO A 66 -3.35 -4.26 5.90
N LEU A 67 -3.64 -5.46 5.39
CA LEU A 67 -3.99 -6.65 6.19
C LEU A 67 -2.78 -7.57 6.40
N ASP A 68 -1.85 -7.58 5.46
CA ASP A 68 -0.63 -8.36 5.54
C ASP A 68 0.38 -7.70 6.51
N ALA A 69 0.90 -8.48 7.46
CA ALA A 69 1.88 -7.99 8.42
C ALA A 69 3.16 -7.51 7.72
N GLY A 70 3.71 -6.40 8.19
CA GLY A 70 4.93 -5.81 7.65
C GLY A 70 4.74 -5.04 6.34
N VAL A 71 3.50 -4.84 5.88
CA VAL A 71 3.17 -4.01 4.72
C VAL A 71 2.79 -2.59 5.15
N GLU A 72 3.40 -1.59 4.52
CA GLU A 72 3.12 -0.17 4.74
C GLU A 72 2.90 0.53 3.38
N ILE A 73 1.89 1.38 3.28
CA ILE A 73 1.67 2.21 2.09
C ILE A 73 2.54 3.46 2.22
N LEU A 74 3.46 3.64 1.27
CA LEU A 74 4.34 4.82 1.22
C LEU A 74 3.74 5.95 0.38
N GLY A 75 2.81 5.63 -0.53
CA GLY A 75 2.14 6.58 -1.42
C GLY A 75 1.75 5.94 -2.74
N GLY A 76 1.48 6.75 -3.76
CA GLY A 76 1.10 6.25 -5.08
C GLY A 76 1.01 7.32 -6.16
N SER A 77 1.01 6.87 -7.41
CA SER A 77 0.74 7.64 -8.63
C SER A 77 -0.74 7.51 -9.03
N SER A 78 -1.08 7.94 -10.25
CA SER A 78 -2.41 7.74 -10.83
C SER A 78 -2.78 6.26 -10.98
N ASP A 79 -1.80 5.43 -11.33
CA ASP A 79 -1.95 4.05 -11.79
C ASP A 79 -1.33 3.01 -10.84
N HIS A 80 -0.49 3.43 -9.89
CA HIS A 80 0.23 2.52 -9.03
C HIS A 80 0.30 2.96 -7.56
N LEU A 81 0.41 1.97 -6.68
CA LEU A 81 0.68 2.13 -5.26
C LEU A 81 2.09 1.68 -4.96
N LEU A 82 2.80 2.49 -4.18
CA LEU A 82 4.11 2.16 -3.64
C LEU A 82 3.93 1.68 -2.21
N VAL A 83 4.38 0.45 -1.95
CA VAL A 83 4.37 -0.14 -0.61
C VAL A 83 5.78 -0.55 -0.18
N GLU A 84 6.01 -0.51 1.12
CA GLU A 84 7.13 -1.20 1.76
C GLU A 84 6.66 -2.53 2.33
N ILE A 85 7.51 -3.55 2.21
CA ILE A 85 7.29 -4.90 2.75
C ILE A 85 8.52 -5.27 3.57
N SER A 86 8.27 -5.63 4.83
CA SER A 86 9.28 -5.99 5.82
C SER A 86 8.99 -7.36 6.44
N GLY A 87 10.02 -8.01 6.98
CA GLY A 87 9.89 -9.28 7.69
C GLY A 87 9.66 -10.52 6.82
N ARG A 88 9.53 -10.38 5.49
CA ARG A 88 9.43 -11.48 4.54
C ARG A 88 9.92 -11.09 3.14
N LYS A 89 10.08 -12.09 2.27
CA LYS A 89 10.27 -11.88 0.83
C LYS A 89 8.92 -11.89 0.11
N ALA A 90 8.75 -10.95 -0.80
CA ALA A 90 7.65 -10.83 -1.74
C ALA A 90 8.14 -11.05 -3.17
N ALA A 91 7.22 -11.47 -4.05
CA ALA A 91 7.49 -11.72 -5.45
C ALA A 91 6.47 -11.00 -6.35
N VAL A 92 6.86 -10.76 -7.60
CA VAL A 92 5.93 -10.29 -8.64
C VAL A 92 4.83 -11.34 -8.86
N GLY A 93 3.59 -10.88 -9.04
CA GLY A 93 2.40 -11.73 -9.15
C GLY A 93 1.76 -12.09 -7.80
N GLU A 94 2.37 -11.71 -6.68
CA GLU A 94 1.75 -11.90 -5.37
C GLU A 94 0.68 -10.83 -5.12
N GLU A 95 -0.41 -11.22 -4.45
CA GLU A 95 -1.49 -10.32 -4.05
C GLU A 95 -1.29 -9.80 -2.63
N LEU A 96 -1.44 -8.49 -2.45
CA LEU A 96 -1.58 -7.85 -1.14
C LEU A 96 -3.03 -7.46 -0.88
N ARG A 97 -3.44 -7.56 0.40
CA ARG A 97 -4.82 -7.32 0.82
C ARG A 97 -4.92 -6.10 1.70
N PHE A 98 -5.99 -5.34 1.50
CA PHE A 98 -6.29 -4.12 2.23
C PHE A 98 -7.74 -4.13 2.69
N ARG A 99 -7.98 -3.61 3.89
CA ARG A 99 -9.31 -3.22 4.33
C ARG A 99 -9.56 -1.78 3.90
N PRO A 100 -10.49 -1.53 2.97
CA PRO A 100 -10.88 -0.17 2.60
C PRO A 100 -11.82 0.42 3.65
N ASP A 101 -11.68 1.72 3.91
CA ASP A 101 -12.70 2.52 4.57
C ASP A 101 -13.87 2.84 3.60
N TYR A 102 -14.83 3.62 4.06
CA TYR A 102 -16.00 3.96 3.24
C TYR A 102 -15.63 4.71 1.94
N GLY A 103 -14.69 5.66 2.00
CA GLY A 103 -14.27 6.43 0.83
C GLY A 103 -13.52 5.57 -0.19
N ALA A 104 -12.68 4.67 0.29
CA ALA A 104 -12.00 3.67 -0.54
C ALA A 104 -13.00 2.67 -1.15
N VAL A 105 -13.98 2.17 -0.38
CA VAL A 105 -15.05 1.30 -0.91
C VAL A 105 -15.81 1.98 -2.03
N LEU A 106 -16.22 3.25 -1.83
CA LEU A 106 -16.96 4.00 -2.84
C LEU A 106 -16.15 4.12 -4.13
N THR A 107 -14.90 4.57 -4.03
CA THR A 107 -14.04 4.78 -5.21
C THR A 107 -13.72 3.48 -5.96
N LEU A 108 -13.36 2.42 -5.23
CA LEU A 108 -13.16 1.08 -5.80
C LEU A 108 -14.39 0.56 -6.53
N ASN A 109 -15.60 0.77 -5.97
CA ASN A 109 -16.84 0.33 -6.60
C ASN A 109 -17.15 1.13 -7.87
N THR A 110 -16.79 2.42 -7.92
CA THR A 110 -17.00 3.28 -9.09
C THR A 110 -15.92 3.17 -10.16
N SER A 111 -14.73 2.66 -9.84
CA SER A 111 -13.66 2.48 -10.83
C SER A 111 -14.07 1.41 -11.85
N PRO A 112 -14.02 1.69 -13.17
CA PRO A 112 -14.28 0.70 -14.20
C PRO A 112 -13.13 -0.32 -14.34
N TYR A 113 -11.97 -0.05 -13.74
CA TYR A 113 -10.77 -0.89 -13.84
C TYR A 113 -10.64 -1.89 -12.69
N VAL A 114 -11.48 -1.76 -11.65
CA VAL A 114 -11.50 -2.68 -10.52
C VAL A 114 -12.56 -3.77 -10.75
N GLN A 115 -12.14 -5.03 -10.70
CA GLN A 115 -13.05 -6.18 -10.73
C GLN A 115 -13.77 -6.34 -9.38
N LYS A 116 -15.07 -6.66 -9.43
CA LYS A 116 -15.88 -6.95 -8.24
C LYS A 116 -16.17 -8.44 -8.19
N VAL A 117 -15.84 -9.07 -7.06
CA VAL A 117 -16.10 -10.49 -6.80
C VAL A 117 -16.99 -10.57 -5.56
N TYR A 118 -18.10 -11.31 -5.67
CA TYR A 118 -19.07 -11.47 -4.60
C TYR A 118 -18.98 -12.88 -4.02
N PHE A 119 -18.91 -12.98 -2.70
CA PHE A 119 -18.94 -14.24 -1.97
C PHE A 119 -20.31 -14.39 -1.29
N SER A 120 -20.87 -15.59 -1.31
CA SER A 120 -22.16 -15.95 -0.70
C SER A 120 -21.98 -16.74 0.58
#